data_AF-A0A367ZYD3-F1
#
_entry.id   AF-A0A367ZYD3-F1
#
_cell.length_a   1.000
_cell.length_b   1.000
_cell.length_c   1.000
_cell.angle_alpha   90.00
_cell.angle_beta   90.00
_cell.angle_gamma   90.00
#
_symmetry.space_group_name_H-M   'P 1'
#
loop_
_entity.id
_entity.type
_entity.pdbx_description
1 polymer ?
#
loop_
_entity_poly.entity_id
_entity_poly.type
_entity_poly.pdbx_seq_one_letter_code
_entity_poly.pdbx_strand_id
1 'polypeptide(L)' 'MPAAGLVLLAGSKSTIADMKDFHDCGWSEDVRRHAYRGGRIVGLCGGFQMLGKTIHDPWGSEGEQTEIAGLDMRT' A
#
# COMPACT_ATOMS: atom_id res chain seq x y z
N MET A 1 -3.39 -14.73 -3.31
CA MET A 1 -2.88 -14.45 -4.69
C MET A 1 -2.24 -15.67 -5.38
N PRO A 2 -2.34 -15.81 -6.72
CA PRO A 2 -1.57 -16.77 -7.52
C PRO A 2 -0.05 -16.49 -7.46
N ALA A 3 0.76 -17.46 -7.87
CA ALA A 3 2.21 -17.30 -7.89
C ALA A 3 2.64 -16.20 -8.87
N ALA A 4 3.28 -15.14 -8.35
CA ALA A 4 3.84 -14.04 -9.13
C ALA A 4 5.32 -13.87 -8.77
N GLY A 5 6.12 -13.33 -9.70
CA GLY A 5 7.51 -12.95 -9.42
C GLY A 5 7.68 -11.53 -8.89
N LEU A 6 6.66 -10.69 -9.09
CA LEU A 6 6.62 -9.27 -8.75
C LEU A 6 5.17 -8.83 -8.52
N VAL A 7 4.93 -8.05 -7.47
CA VAL A 7 3.72 -7.25 -7.26
C VAL A 7 4.06 -5.79 -7.44
N LEU A 8 3.33 -5.10 -8.32
CA LEU A 8 3.43 -3.66 -8.51
C LEU A 8 2.24 -2.97 -7.82
N LEU A 9 2.53 -2.15 -6.81
CA LEU A 9 1.55 -1.26 -6.19
C LEU A 9 1.62 0.10 -6.89
N ALA A 10 0.67 0.36 -7.78
CA ALA A 10 0.50 1.67 -8.38
C ALA A 10 -0.48 2.47 -7.52
N GLY A 11 -0.06 3.65 -7.05
CA GLY A 11 -0.97 4.56 -6.35
C GLY A 11 -1.87 5.30 -7.32
N SER A 12 -3.06 5.68 -6.86
CA SER A 12 -3.93 6.61 -7.56
C SER A 12 -3.63 8.07 -7.16
N LYS A 13 -4.57 8.97 -7.49
CA LYS A 13 -4.57 10.36 -7.01
C LYS A 13 -5.06 10.48 -5.55
N SER A 14 -5.66 9.42 -4.99
CA SER A 14 -6.14 9.36 -3.61
C SER A 14 -5.59 8.12 -2.91
N THR A 15 -4.38 8.25 -2.40
CA THR A 15 -3.60 7.17 -1.79
C THR A 15 -4.21 6.67 -0.48
N ILE A 16 -4.79 7.55 0.34
CA ILE A 16 -5.41 7.18 1.61
C ILE A 16 -6.66 6.33 1.37
N ALA A 17 -7.49 6.70 0.39
CA ALA A 17 -8.66 5.92 0.00
C ALA A 17 -8.24 4.55 -0.56
N ASP A 18 -7.24 4.52 -1.45
CA ASP A 18 -6.70 3.26 -1.98
C ASP A 18 -6.20 2.36 -0.84
N MET A 19 -5.45 2.90 0.13
CA MET A 19 -4.92 2.14 1.26
C MET A 19 -6.03 1.61 2.17
N LYS A 20 -7.12 2.37 2.34
CA LYS A 20 -8.30 1.92 3.07
C LYS A 20 -8.94 0.72 2.38
N ASP A 21 -9.24 0.83 1.09
CA ASP A 21 -9.82 -0.26 0.30
C ASP A 21 -8.90 -1.48 0.27
N PHE A 22 -7.59 -1.26 0.22
CA PHE A 22 -6.57 -2.30 0.26
C PHE A 22 -6.61 -3.12 1.56
N HIS A 23 -6.76 -2.45 2.70
CA HIS A 23 -6.96 -3.11 4.00
C HIS A 23 -8.30 -3.82 4.08
N ASP A 24 -9.38 -3.18 3.63
CA ASP A 24 -10.74 -3.74 3.68
C ASP A 24 -10.86 -4.99 2.79
N CYS A 25 -10.14 -5.05 1.67
CA CYS A 25 -10.02 -6.23 0.82
C CYS A 25 -9.14 -7.35 1.41
N GLY A 26 -8.45 -7.10 2.53
CA GLY A 26 -7.53 -8.04 3.16
C GLY A 26 -6.21 -8.25 2.40
N TRP A 27 -5.88 -7.38 1.44
CA TRP A 27 -4.71 -7.56 0.57
C TRP A 27 -3.39 -7.29 1.29
N SER A 28 -3.42 -6.57 2.41
CA SER A 28 -2.25 -6.34 3.27
C SER A 28 -1.58 -7.64 3.70
N GLU A 29 -2.37 -8.65 4.07
CA GLU A 29 -1.83 -9.95 4.46
C GLU A 29 -1.31 -10.74 3.26
N ASP A 30 -2.01 -10.69 2.13
CA ASP A 30 -1.61 -11.38 0.90
C ASP A 30 -0.27 -10.87 0.36
N VAL A 31 -0.05 -9.55 0.39
CA VAL A 31 1.21 -8.93 -0.03
C VAL A 31 2.35 -9.25 0.94
N ARG A 32 2.11 -9.23 2.25
CA ARG A 32 3.12 -9.66 3.24
C ARG A 32 3.52 -11.13 3.04
N ARG A 33 2.55 -12.01 2.79
CA ARG A 33 2.82 -13.43 2.47
C ARG A 33 3.61 -13.59 1.18
N HIS A 34 3.32 -12.79 0.16
CA HIS A 34 4.09 -12.78 -1.08
C HIS A 34 5.56 -12.41 -0.82
N ALA A 35 5.82 -11.33 -0.07
CA ALA A 35 7.16 -10.92 0.33
C ALA A 35 7.87 -12.00 1.16
N TYR A 36 7.18 -12.59 2.13
CA TYR A 36 7.73 -13.66 2.97
C TYR A 36 8.18 -14.88 2.15
N ARG A 37 7.49 -15.18 1.04
CA ARG A 37 7.86 -16.26 0.12
C ARG A 37 9.01 -15.89 -0.84
N GLY A 38 9.66 -14.73 -0.65
CA GLY A 38 10.74 -14.23 -1.50
C GLY A 38 10.26 -13.48 -2.75
N GLY A 39 8.97 -13.14 -2.82
CA GLY A 39 8.41 -12.32 -3.88
C GLY A 39 8.85 -10.86 -3.77
N ARG A 40 8.93 -10.16 -4.90
CA ARG A 40 9.33 -8.75 -4.96
C ARG A 40 8.11 -7.85 -4.98
N ILE A 41 8.22 -6.70 -4.33
CA ILE A 41 7.15 -5.69 -4.32
C ILE A 41 7.78 -4.35 -4.70
N VAL A 42 7.14 -3.65 -5.63
CA VAL A 42 7.56 -2.32 -6.07
C VAL A 42 6.37 -1.38 -5.94
N GLY A 43 6.60 -0.20 -5.37
CA GLY A 43 5.61 0.87 -5.29
C GLY A 43 5.89 1.96 -6.31
N LEU A 44 4.85 2.50 -6.93
CA LEU A 44 4.92 3.63 -7.87
C LEU A 44 3.98 4.75 -7.41
N CYS A 45 4.48 5.98 -7.36
CA CYS A 45 3.72 7.16 -6.89
C CYS A 45 3.16 6.93 -5.48
N GLY A 46 1.86 7.12 -5.24
CA GLY A 46 1.20 6.81 -3.96
C GLY A 46 1.42 5.36 -3.49
N GLY A 47 1.60 4.41 -4.41
CA GLY A 47 1.88 3.02 -4.06
C GLY A 47 3.23 2.82 -3.39
N PHE A 48 4.19 3.74 -3.59
CA PHE A 48 5.43 3.76 -2.80
C PHE A 48 5.16 4.22 -1.36
N GLN A 49 4.26 5.19 -1.16
CA GLN A 49 3.87 5.65 0.17
C GLN A 49 3.16 4.54 0.95
N MET A 50 2.30 3.75 0.27
CA MET A 50 1.61 2.60 0.86
C MET A 50 2.56 1.54 1.43
N LEU A 51 3.78 1.40 0.89
CA LEU A 51 4.77 0.47 1.44
C LEU A 51 5.31 0.90 2.81
N GLY A 52 5.23 2.20 3.12
CA GLY A 52 5.69 2.75 4.39
C GLY A 52 4.85 2.33 5.60
N LYS A 53 5.19 2.89 6.75
CA LYS A 53 4.46 2.67 8.01
C LYS A 53 3.12 3.38 8.02
N THR A 54 3.11 4.59 7.48
CA THR A 54 1.98 5.50 7.55
C THR A 54 1.99 6.40 6.31
N ILE A 55 0.79 6.67 5.78
CA ILE A 55 0.54 7.65 4.73
C ILE A 55 -0.06 8.87 5.42
N HIS A 56 0.52 10.04 5.17
CA HIS A 56 0.07 11.31 5.75
C HIS A 56 -0.27 12.30 4.64
N ASP A 57 -1.46 12.89 4.72
CA ASP A 57 -1.91 14.00 3.89
C ASP A 57 -2.18 15.23 4.79
N PRO A 58 -1.14 16.00 5.15
CA PRO A 58 -1.26 17.09 6.12
C PRO A 58 -2.10 18.27 5.63
N TRP A 59 -2.42 18.32 4.34
CA TRP A 59 -3.22 19.38 3.74
C TRP A 59 -4.66 18.97 3.44
N GLY A 60 -5.03 17.71 3.70
CA GLY A 60 -6.38 17.19 3.41
C GLY A 60 -6.73 17.29 1.92
N SER A 61 -5.74 17.10 1.05
CA SER A 61 -5.91 17.15 -0.41
C SER A 61 -6.72 15.96 -0.95
N GLU A 62 -6.74 14.84 -0.23
CA GLU A 62 -7.39 13.59 -0.63
C GLU A 62 -8.74 13.34 0.08
N GLY A 63 -9.08 14.10 1.13
CA GLY A 63 -10.34 13.97 1.85
C GLY A 63 -10.26 14.33 3.34
N GLU A 64 -11.30 13.95 4.11
CA GLU A 64 -11.37 14.19 5.56
C GLU A 64 -10.35 13.36 6.36
N GLN A 65 -10.07 12.14 5.90
CA GLN A 65 -9.05 11.30 6.53
C GLN A 65 -7.66 11.73 6.05
N THR A 66 -6.85 12.23 6.98
CA THR A 66 -5.50 12.77 6.68
C THR A 66 -4.37 11.80 7.00
N GLU A 67 -4.68 10.63 7.56
CA GLU A 67 -3.67 9.64 7.95
C GLU A 67 -4.24 8.22 7.89
N ILE A 68 -3.40 7.27 7.47
CA ILE A 68 -3.70 5.84 7.54
C ILE A 68 -2.43 5.00 7.66
N ALA A 69 -2.53 3.86 8.35
CA ALA A 69 -1.44 2.88 8.39
C ALA A 69 -1.17 2.32 6.99
N GLY A 70 0.11 2.26 6.61
CA GLY A 70 0.57 1.58 5.39
C GLY A 70 0.81 0.09 5.63
N LEU A 71 1.68 -0.50 4.81
CA LEU A 71 2.00 -1.92 4.86
C LEU A 71 3.12 -2.28 5.84
N ASP A 72 3.87 -1.29 6.33
CA ASP A 72 5.07 -1.43 7.18
C ASP A 72 6.09 -2.39 6.55
N MET A 73 6.36 -2.20 5.26
CA MET A 73 7.37 -2.96 4.54
C MET A 73 8.72 -2.23 4.66
N ARG A 74 9.75 -2.97 5.06
CA ARG A 74 11.12 -2.45 5.02
C ARG A 74 11.57 -2.42 3.56
N THR A 75 11.69 -1.22 2.99
CA THR A 75 12.39 -0.96 1.72
C THR A 75 13.87 -1.30 1.82
#